data_AF-A0AAW2SZZ2-F1
#
_entry.id   AF-A0AAW2SZZ2-F1
#
_cell.length_a   1.000
_cell.length_b   1.000
_cell.length_c   1.000
_cell.angle_alpha   90.00
_cell.angle_beta   90.00
_cell.angle_gamma   90.00
#
_symmetry.space_group_name_H-M   'P 1'
#
loop_
_entity.id
_entity.type
_entity.pdbx_description
1 polymer ?
#
loop_
_entity_poly.entity_id
_entity_poly.type
_entity_poly.pdbx_seq_one_letter_code
_entity_poly.pdbx_strand_id
1 'polypeptide(L)'
;MQWKQEIKEKEHMVAMLAEETRKVQIHKAESRAQLLKLRKKVEIDSRLARDDRKRLEDELSRLRMSCQMSDMLLEDDSFWSNSIEATASSSIAPYESSHETSRHWNCMLCLQNEVSVVFLPCTHQVICFPCYERNIKTVGGLCPYCQVKIEESIRVYGPSS
;
A
#
# COMPACT_ATOMS: atom_id res chain seq x y z
N MET A 1 -5.60 18.06 -78.98
CA MET A 1 -6.34 18.41 -77.74
C MET A 1 -5.99 17.51 -76.55
N GLN A 2 -5.59 16.25 -76.76
CA GLN A 2 -5.28 15.27 -75.68
C GLN A 2 -4.11 15.65 -74.75
N TRP A 3 -2.99 16.14 -75.30
CA TRP A 3 -1.82 16.55 -74.50
C TRP A 3 -2.12 17.59 -73.40
N LYS A 4 -3.04 18.53 -73.66
CA LYS A 4 -3.46 19.52 -72.65
C LYS A 4 -4.24 18.89 -71.50
N GLN A 5 -4.95 17.79 -71.76
CA GLN A 5 -5.74 17.08 -70.76
C GLN A 5 -4.84 16.22 -69.88
N GLU A 6 -3.86 15.54 -70.48
CA GLU A 6 -2.82 14.80 -69.74
C GLU A 6 -2.00 15.69 -68.79
N ILE A 7 -1.67 16.92 -69.20
CA ILE A 7 -1.00 17.89 -68.32
C ILE A 7 -1.88 18.21 -67.11
N LYS A 8 -3.15 18.55 -67.34
CA LYS A 8 -4.09 18.88 -66.25
C LYS A 8 -4.27 17.72 -65.28
N GLU A 9 -4.37 16.50 -65.77
CA GLU A 9 -4.48 15.30 -64.94
C GLU A 9 -3.22 15.08 -64.10
N LYS A 10 -2.04 15.26 -64.68
CA LYS A 10 -0.76 15.18 -63.95
C LYS A 10 -0.64 16.27 -62.89
N GLU A 11 -0.98 17.52 -63.22
CA GLU A 11 -1.00 18.63 -62.27
C GLU A 11 -1.95 18.37 -61.10
N HIS A 12 -3.14 17.83 -61.39
CA HIS A 12 -4.11 17.43 -60.37
C HIS A 12 -3.57 16.31 -59.47
N MET A 13 -2.95 15.27 -60.04
CA MET A 13 -2.33 14.21 -59.24
C MET A 13 -1.19 14.73 -58.35
N VAL A 14 -0.35 15.63 -58.87
CA VAL A 14 0.72 16.26 -58.09
C VAL A 14 0.14 17.10 -56.95
N ALA A 15 -0.92 17.87 -57.19
CA ALA A 15 -1.60 18.65 -56.16
C ALA A 15 -2.19 17.75 -55.05
N MET A 16 -2.83 16.64 -55.43
CA MET A 16 -3.36 15.65 -54.47
C MET A 16 -2.24 15.04 -53.60
N LEU A 17 -1.11 14.66 -54.20
CA LEU A 17 0.03 14.12 -53.47
C LEU A 17 0.67 15.14 -52.53
N ALA A 18 0.77 16.41 -52.96
CA ALA A 18 1.30 17.50 -52.14
C ALA A 18 0.40 17.74 -50.92
N GLU A 19 -0.92 17.74 -51.09
CA GLU A 19 -1.88 17.88 -50.00
C GLU A 19 -1.81 16.72 -49.02
N GLU A 20 -1.74 15.47 -49.52
CA GLU A 20 -1.63 14.30 -48.66
C GLU A 20 -0.31 14.30 -47.87
N THR A 21 0.79 14.66 -48.53
CA THR A 21 2.09 14.81 -47.87
C THR A 21 2.03 15.86 -46.77
N ARG A 22 1.36 17.00 -47.02
CA ARG A 22 1.17 18.06 -46.03
C ARG A 22 0.42 17.55 -44.80
N LYS A 23 -0.68 16.82 -45.00
CA LYS A 23 -1.47 16.22 -43.90
C LYS A 23 -0.64 15.26 -43.06
N VAL A 24 0.10 14.36 -43.70
CA VAL A 24 0.98 13.40 -43.02
C VAL A 24 2.05 14.11 -42.19
N GLN A 25 2.66 15.18 -42.73
CA GLN A 25 3.67 15.95 -42.00
C GLN A 25 3.08 16.67 -40.78
N ILE A 26 1.89 17.26 -40.91
CA ILE A 26 1.18 17.91 -39.79
C ILE A 26 0.90 16.87 -38.69
N HIS A 27 0.26 15.75 -39.04
CA HIS A 27 -0.06 14.70 -38.08
C HIS A 27 1.20 14.14 -37.40
N LYS A 28 2.29 13.98 -38.16
CA LYS A 28 3.59 13.53 -37.61
C LYS A 28 4.19 14.56 -36.65
N ALA A 29 4.08 15.85 -36.95
CA ALA A 29 4.54 16.92 -36.09
C ALA A 29 3.73 16.99 -34.78
N GLU A 30 2.41 16.87 -34.88
CA GLU A 30 1.49 16.82 -33.72
C GLU A 30 1.78 15.61 -32.83
N SER A 31 1.91 14.41 -33.43
CA SER A 31 2.26 13.19 -32.70
C SER A 31 3.61 13.33 -31.98
N ARG A 32 4.63 13.89 -32.65
CA ARG A 32 5.94 14.18 -32.02
C ARG A 32 5.81 15.16 -30.86
N ALA A 33 5.04 16.23 -31.01
CA ALA A 33 4.82 17.20 -29.95
C ALA A 33 4.11 16.58 -28.74
N GLN A 34 3.11 15.72 -28.97
CA GLN A 34 2.42 14.98 -27.92
C GLN A 34 3.36 14.02 -27.18
N LEU A 35 4.21 13.28 -27.91
CA LEU A 35 5.21 12.40 -27.30
C LEU A 35 6.21 13.17 -26.41
N LEU A 36 6.69 14.32 -26.87
CA LEU A 36 7.58 15.17 -26.07
C LEU A 36 6.88 15.70 -24.81
N LYS A 37 5.60 16.07 -24.91
CA LYS A 37 4.79 16.49 -23.76
C LYS A 37 4.63 15.36 -22.74
N LEU A 38 4.29 14.16 -23.20
CA LEU A 38 4.15 12.97 -22.35
C LEU A 38 5.48 12.62 -21.67
N ARG A 39 6.59 12.63 -22.41
CA ARG A 39 7.92 12.35 -21.86
C ARG A 39 8.29 13.32 -20.73
N LYS A 40 8.09 14.63 -20.96
CA LYS A 40 8.33 15.65 -19.93
C LYS A 40 7.45 15.45 -18.71
N LYS A 41 6.18 15.10 -18.92
CA LYS A 41 5.25 14.82 -17.81
C LYS A 41 5.76 13.64 -16.97
N VAL A 42 6.09 12.52 -17.59
CA VAL A 42 6.62 11.33 -16.89
C VAL A 42 7.90 11.66 -16.11
N GLU A 43 8.79 12.48 -16.69
CA GLU A 43 10.02 12.91 -16.03
C GLU A 43 9.75 13.74 -14.76
N ILE A 44 8.82 14.70 -14.85
CA ILE A 44 8.40 15.55 -13.72
C ILE A 44 7.73 14.69 -12.65
N ASP A 45 6.75 13.88 -13.03
CA ASP A 45 5.98 13.04 -12.11
C ASP A 45 6.91 12.06 -11.38
N SER A 46 7.88 11.47 -12.10
CA SER A 46 8.90 10.59 -11.50
C SER A 46 9.79 11.33 -10.52
N ARG A 47 10.13 12.60 -10.78
CA ARG A 47 10.92 13.40 -9.85
C ARG A 47 10.12 13.73 -8.59
N LEU A 48 8.88 14.18 -8.74
CA LEU A 48 7.99 14.48 -7.62
C LEU A 48 7.78 13.26 -6.73
N ALA A 49 7.50 12.10 -7.32
CA ALA A 49 7.35 10.87 -6.55
C ALA A 49 8.62 10.46 -5.78
N ARG A 50 9.81 10.71 -6.34
CA ARG A 50 11.08 10.47 -5.62
C ARG A 50 11.24 11.43 -4.45
N ASP A 51 10.94 12.70 -4.64
CA ASP A 51 11.07 13.73 -3.61
C ASP A 51 10.07 13.47 -2.47
N ASP A 52 8.82 13.11 -2.79
CA ASP A 52 7.79 12.74 -1.82
C ASP A 52 8.17 11.49 -1.03
N ARG A 53 8.69 10.46 -1.70
CA ARG A 53 9.18 9.25 -1.02
C ARG A 53 10.28 9.59 -0.01
N LYS A 54 11.27 10.38 -0.42
CA LYS A 54 12.36 10.79 0.47
C LYS A 54 11.84 11.59 1.67
N ARG A 55 10.91 12.51 1.44
CA ARG A 55 10.27 13.28 2.51
C ARG A 55 9.58 12.36 3.53
N LEU A 56 8.82 11.37 3.06
CA LEU A 56 8.13 10.42 3.92
C LEU A 56 9.11 9.52 4.69
N GLU A 57 10.18 9.07 4.06
CA GLU A 57 11.26 8.31 4.71
C GLU A 57 11.91 9.12 5.84
N ASP A 58 12.15 10.42 5.61
CA ASP A 58 12.69 11.33 6.62
C ASP A 58 11.68 11.59 7.77
N GLU A 59 10.40 11.77 7.45
CA GLU A 59 9.32 11.91 8.46
C GLU A 59 9.21 10.64 9.32
N LEU A 60 9.24 9.46 8.71
CA LEU A 60 9.23 8.17 9.42
C LEU A 60 10.45 8.03 10.32
N SER A 61 11.63 8.40 9.84
CA SER A 61 12.87 8.34 10.63
C SER A 61 12.79 9.27 11.84
N ARG A 62 12.29 10.51 11.66
CA ARG A 62 12.06 11.45 12.77
C ARG A 62 11.07 10.92 13.79
N LEU A 63 9.94 10.37 13.35
CA LEU A 63 8.93 9.82 14.25
C LEU A 63 9.47 8.62 15.04
N ARG A 64 10.21 7.71 14.38
CA ARG A 64 10.87 6.59 15.06
C ARG A 64 11.84 7.06 16.13
N MET A 65 12.68 8.06 15.83
CA MET A 65 13.59 8.65 16.82
C MET A 65 12.83 9.29 17.98
N SER A 66 11.75 10.02 17.69
CA SER A 66 10.90 10.64 18.73
C SER A 66 10.23 9.60 19.63
N CYS A 67 9.75 8.48 19.09
CA CYS A 67 9.18 7.39 19.88
C CYS A 67 10.25 6.67 20.72
N GLN A 68 11.45 6.44 20.17
CA GLN A 68 12.56 5.86 20.94
C GLN A 68 13.02 6.77 22.09
N MET A 69 13.03 8.09 21.90
CA MET A 69 13.28 9.05 22.99
C MET A 69 12.19 9.04 24.06
N SER A 70 10.93 8.77 23.67
CA SER A 70 9.82 8.66 24.61
C SER A 70 9.86 7.36 25.43
N ASP A 71 10.29 6.23 24.83
CA ASP A 71 10.47 4.96 25.54
C ASP A 71 11.62 5.02 26.55
N MET A 72 12.71 5.73 26.20
CA MET A 72 13.88 5.87 27.08
C MET A 72 13.62 6.76 28.31
N LEU A 73 12.49 7.51 28.35
CA LEU A 73 12.04 8.32 29.49
C LEU A 73 11.06 7.59 30.42
N LEU A 74 10.66 6.34 30.10
CA LEU A 74 9.70 5.57 30.90
C LEU A 74 10.35 4.47 31.77
N GLU A 75 11.67 4.30 31.72
CA GLU A 75 12.37 3.29 32.54
C GLU A 75 12.81 3.76 33.95
N ASP A 76 12.62 5.03 34.32
CA ASP A 76 13.08 5.55 35.63
C ASP A 76 12.00 5.62 36.74
N ASP A 77 10.74 5.26 36.45
CA ASP A 77 9.67 5.32 37.46
C ASP A 77 8.72 4.10 37.38
N SER A 78 9.10 2.96 37.99
CA SER A 78 8.22 2.30 38.97
C SER A 78 8.95 1.21 39.79
N PHE A 79 9.16 1.56 41.05
CA PHE A 79 9.65 0.76 42.17
C PHE A 79 8.51 -0.02 42.87
N TRP A 80 7.37 -0.31 42.23
CA TRP A 80 6.25 -0.98 42.91
C TRP A 80 5.64 -2.14 42.12
N SER A 81 5.84 -3.33 42.71
CA SER A 81 4.94 -4.51 42.69
C SER A 81 5.34 -5.73 41.84
N ASN A 82 6.22 -6.52 42.45
CA ASN A 82 6.17 -7.97 42.68
C ASN A 82 6.01 -9.00 41.54
N SER A 83 7.07 -9.81 41.45
CA SER A 83 7.07 -11.28 41.54
C SER A 83 6.35 -12.07 40.46
N ILE A 84 7.11 -12.47 39.43
CA ILE A 84 7.04 -13.83 38.87
C ILE A 84 8.47 -14.30 38.61
N GLU A 85 8.94 -15.25 39.43
CA GLU A 85 10.08 -16.09 39.11
C GLU A 85 9.68 -17.06 37.99
N ALA A 86 10.39 -17.05 36.86
CA ALA A 86 10.58 -18.23 36.02
C ALA A 86 11.72 -18.01 35.01
N THR A 87 12.73 -18.84 35.19
CA THR A 87 13.89 -19.10 34.33
C THR A 87 13.51 -19.40 32.86
N ALA A 88 14.16 -18.75 31.88
CA ALA A 88 14.65 -19.39 30.64
C ALA A 88 15.35 -18.40 29.70
N SER A 89 16.68 -18.57 29.60
CA SER A 89 17.59 -18.32 28.48
C SER A 89 17.09 -17.51 27.25
N SER A 90 17.59 -16.28 27.11
CA SER A 90 17.51 -15.50 25.86
C SER A 90 18.56 -15.99 24.86
N SER A 91 18.12 -16.67 23.81
CA SER A 91 18.86 -16.80 22.56
C SER A 91 18.12 -15.99 21.50
N ILE A 92 18.65 -14.82 21.16
CA ILE A 92 18.16 -14.00 20.05
C ILE A 92 18.57 -14.71 18.75
N ALA A 93 17.59 -15.23 18.01
CA ALA A 93 17.79 -15.76 16.67
C ALA A 93 17.35 -14.71 15.62
N PRO A 94 18.07 -14.53 14.49
CA PRO A 94 17.77 -13.52 13.49
C PRO A 94 16.52 -13.87 12.67
N TYR A 95 15.72 -12.84 12.40
CA TYR A 95 14.59 -12.81 11.47
C TYR A 95 15.02 -13.24 10.06
N GLU A 96 14.59 -14.43 9.64
CA GLU A 96 14.63 -14.89 8.25
C GLU A 96 13.27 -14.68 7.60
N SER A 97 13.33 -14.01 6.46
CA SER A 97 12.21 -13.66 5.60
C SER A 97 12.01 -14.76 4.56
N SER A 98 10.90 -15.50 4.64
CA SER A 98 10.14 -15.97 3.47
C SER A 98 8.90 -16.71 3.92
N HIS A 99 7.74 -16.27 3.43
CA HIS A 99 6.62 -17.06 2.90
C HIS A 99 5.35 -16.20 2.96
N GLU A 100 4.86 -15.80 1.77
CA GLU A 100 3.48 -15.35 1.61
C GLU A 100 2.53 -16.51 1.94
N THR A 101 1.90 -16.47 3.10
CA THR A 101 0.50 -16.89 3.33
C THR A 101 0.16 -16.63 4.80
N SER A 102 -0.89 -15.84 5.02
CA SER A 102 -1.36 -15.36 6.33
C SER A 102 -0.38 -14.46 7.06
N ARG A 103 -0.61 -13.14 7.02
CA ARG A 103 -0.02 -12.26 8.04
C ARG A 103 -0.64 -12.69 9.37
N HIS A 104 0.04 -13.55 10.13
CA HIS A 104 -0.36 -13.92 11.48
C HIS A 104 -0.25 -12.67 12.34
N TRP A 105 -1.37 -11.97 12.55
CA TRP A 105 -1.40 -10.83 13.45
C TRP A 105 -1.55 -11.36 14.86
N ASN A 106 -0.81 -10.77 15.80
CA ASN A 106 -1.02 -11.06 17.21
C ASN A 106 -2.29 -10.36 17.68
N CYS A 107 -3.03 -11.02 18.55
CA CYS A 107 -4.21 -10.48 19.23
C CYS A 107 -3.88 -9.15 19.89
N MET A 108 -4.60 -8.08 19.56
CA MET A 108 -4.32 -6.74 20.12
C MET A 108 -4.57 -6.64 21.64
N LEU A 109 -5.23 -7.62 22.25
CA LEU A 109 -5.51 -7.63 23.69
C LEU A 109 -4.42 -8.32 24.52
N CYS A 110 -3.88 -9.45 24.05
CA CYS A 110 -2.84 -10.18 24.80
C CYS A 110 -1.45 -10.05 24.20
N LEU A 111 -1.35 -9.65 22.92
CA LEU A 111 -0.11 -9.59 22.13
C LEU A 111 0.68 -10.91 22.06
N GLN A 112 0.10 -12.02 22.53
CA GLN A 112 0.74 -13.34 22.64
C GLN A 112 0.19 -14.32 21.61
N ASN A 113 -1.13 -14.44 21.52
CA ASN A 113 -1.80 -15.43 20.67
C ASN A 113 -2.14 -14.83 19.31
N GLU A 114 -2.09 -15.65 18.27
CA GLU A 114 -2.56 -15.26 16.94
C GLU A 114 -4.07 -14.98 16.91
N VAL A 115 -4.44 -14.02 16.05
CA VAL A 115 -5.85 -13.68 15.83
C VAL A 115 -6.60 -14.88 15.26
N SER A 116 -7.74 -15.21 15.87
CA SER A 116 -8.48 -16.45 15.56
C SER A 116 -10.00 -16.25 15.59
N VAL A 117 -10.46 -15.00 15.56
CA VAL A 117 -11.89 -14.65 15.53
C VAL A 117 -12.13 -13.55 14.51
N VAL A 118 -13.11 -13.76 13.61
CA VAL A 118 -13.61 -12.78 12.65
C VAL A 118 -14.93 -12.22 13.15
N PHE A 119 -15.08 -10.89 13.14
CA PHE A 119 -16.33 -10.21 13.52
C PHE A 119 -17.17 -9.84 12.30
N LEU A 120 -18.47 -10.12 12.33
CA LEU A 120 -19.41 -9.72 11.29
C LEU A 120 -20.31 -8.56 11.77
N PRO A 121 -20.65 -7.59 10.89
CA PRO A 121 -20.36 -7.56 9.45
C PRO A 121 -19.01 -6.94 9.06
N CYS A 122 -18.21 -6.42 10.00
CA CYS A 122 -17.04 -5.61 9.67
C CYS A 122 -15.81 -6.41 9.16
N THR A 123 -15.84 -7.74 9.26
CA THR A 123 -14.80 -8.69 8.82
C THR A 123 -13.41 -8.55 9.49
N HIS A 124 -13.28 -7.74 10.53
CA HIS A 124 -12.01 -7.56 11.23
C HIS A 124 -11.62 -8.81 12.04
N GLN A 125 -10.36 -9.21 11.93
CA GLN A 125 -9.74 -10.31 12.66
C GLN A 125 -8.63 -9.75 13.57
N VAL A 126 -9.00 -9.29 14.77
CA VAL A 126 -8.12 -8.46 15.62
C VAL A 126 -7.83 -9.05 17.00
N ILE A 127 -8.53 -10.12 17.39
CA ILE A 127 -8.29 -10.80 18.67
C ILE A 127 -8.24 -12.33 18.53
N CYS A 128 -7.60 -12.98 19.49
CA CYS A 128 -7.58 -14.44 19.62
C CYS A 128 -8.86 -14.95 20.32
N PHE A 129 -9.19 -16.22 20.10
CA PHE A 129 -10.35 -16.86 20.72
C PHE A 129 -10.36 -16.84 22.26
N PRO A 130 -9.23 -17.11 22.97
CA PRO A 130 -9.22 -16.99 24.44
C PRO A 130 -9.54 -15.58 24.94
N CYS A 131 -9.04 -14.55 24.27
CA CYS A 131 -9.36 -13.16 24.61
C CYS A 131 -10.80 -12.82 24.25
N TYR A 132 -11.32 -13.34 23.15
CA TYR A 132 -12.73 -13.19 22.79
C TYR A 132 -13.64 -13.76 23.89
N GLU A 133 -13.44 -15.01 24.32
CA GLU A 133 -14.28 -15.64 25.35
C GLU A 133 -14.23 -14.92 26.70
N ARG A 134 -13.03 -14.47 27.12
CA ARG A 134 -12.85 -13.74 28.38
C ARG A 134 -13.57 -12.39 28.37
N ASN A 135 -13.61 -11.73 27.21
CA ASN A 135 -14.03 -10.34 27.11
C ASN A 135 -15.42 -10.16 26.48
N ILE A 136 -16.03 -11.20 25.90
CA ILE A 136 -17.33 -11.10 25.20
C ILE A 136 -18.46 -10.55 26.08
N LYS A 137 -18.45 -10.87 27.38
CA LYS A 137 -19.44 -10.38 28.35
C LYS A 137 -19.18 -8.93 28.80
N THR A 138 -17.97 -8.41 28.58
CA THR A 138 -17.51 -7.12 29.11
C THR A 138 -17.32 -6.07 28.01
N VAL A 139 -17.00 -6.47 26.77
CA VAL A 139 -16.59 -5.59 25.65
C VAL A 139 -17.77 -5.14 24.77
N GLY A 140 -19.01 -5.34 25.24
CA GLY A 140 -20.15 -4.56 24.76
C GLY A 140 -20.55 -4.80 23.29
N GLY A 141 -20.26 -5.99 22.74
CA GLY A 141 -20.73 -6.37 21.40
C GLY A 141 -20.28 -5.43 20.27
N LEU A 142 -19.21 -4.64 20.46
CA LEU A 142 -18.62 -3.78 19.43
C LEU A 142 -17.25 -4.31 19.01
N CYS A 143 -16.91 -4.13 17.73
CA CYS A 143 -15.59 -4.47 17.21
C CYS A 143 -14.52 -3.58 17.86
N PRO A 144 -13.45 -4.12 18.46
CA PRO A 144 -12.39 -3.32 19.09
C PRO A 144 -11.66 -2.36 18.13
N TYR A 145 -11.68 -2.66 16.83
CA TYR A 145 -10.97 -1.88 15.81
C TYR A 145 -11.81 -0.75 15.21
N CYS A 146 -13.03 -1.07 14.76
CA CYS A 146 -13.88 -0.13 14.03
C CYS A 146 -15.14 0.31 14.78
N GLN A 147 -15.36 -0.20 16.00
CA GLN A 147 -16.53 0.09 16.84
C GLN A 147 -17.90 -0.27 16.22
N VAL A 148 -17.91 -1.01 15.10
CA VAL A 148 -19.14 -1.54 14.50
C VAL A 148 -19.72 -2.64 15.40
N LYS A 149 -21.05 -2.68 15.54
CA LYS A 149 -21.74 -3.71 16.31
C LYS A 149 -21.46 -5.10 15.72
N ILE A 150 -21.05 -6.01 16.58
CA ILE A 150 -20.84 -7.42 16.30
C ILE A 150 -22.21 -8.09 16.32
N GLU A 151 -22.61 -8.60 15.17
CA GLU A 151 -23.82 -9.42 15.02
C GLU A 151 -23.47 -10.89 15.20
N GLU A 152 -22.37 -11.31 14.59
CA GLU A 152 -21.87 -12.67 14.64
C GLU A 152 -20.34 -12.69 14.73
N SER A 153 -19.79 -13.80 15.23
CA SER A 153 -18.34 -14.00 15.33
C SER A 153 -17.97 -15.43 14.98
N ILE A 154 -16.99 -15.59 14.10
CA ILE A 154 -16.57 -16.89 13.58
C ILE A 154 -15.15 -17.16 14.07
N ARG A 155 -14.95 -18.32 14.72
CA ARG A 155 -13.61 -18.79 15.05
C ARG A 155 -12.96 -19.39 13.81
N VAL A 156 -11.77 -18.92 13.47
CA VAL A 156 -11.00 -19.41 12.32
C VAL A 156 -9.86 -20.29 12.81
N TYR A 157 -9.69 -21.44 12.17
CA TYR A 157 -8.54 -22.32 12.35
C TYR A 157 -7.70 -22.25 11.08
N GLY A 158 -6.41 -21.99 11.21
CA GLY A 158 -5.49 -22.09 10.07
C GLY A 158 -5.37 -23.54 9.58
N PRO A 159 -4.89 -23.77 8.35
CA PRO A 159 -4.52 -25.11 7.92
C PRO A 159 -3.50 -25.67 8.93
N SER A 160 -3.83 -26.82 9.51
CA SER A 160 -2.94 -27.55 10.41
C SER A 160 -1.68 -27.91 9.61
N SER A 161 -0.51 -27.42 10.04
CA SER A 161 0.78 -27.87 9.51
C SER A 161 1.03 -29.34 9.82
#